data_AF-A0A353P6I0-F1
#
_entry.id   AF-A0A353P6I0-F1
#
_cell.length_a   1.000
_cell.length_b   1.000
_cell.length_c   1.000
_cell.angle_alpha   90.00
_cell.angle_beta   90.00
_cell.angle_gamma   90.00
#
_symmetry.space_group_name_H-M   'P 1'
#
loop_
_entity.id
_entity.type
_entity.pdbx_description
1 polymer ?
#
loop_
_entity_poly.entity_id
_entity_poly.type
_entity_poly.pdbx_seq_one_letter_code
_entity_poly.pdbx_strand_id
1 'polypeptide(L)'
;MKTWRTTMNSTANSTGYMPNFCIFEQIQMIYKNLLNTHALLRRHLIMSIDLKTEKLITLTQATKVLPQVDGKRIHISTLWRWCKKGLRGINLEYLRAGSKIMTSQEAMQRFFDALTGLDEAGLQQSNYRPACMKKPHSEKSRQLEVENANKILVNAKIIQ
;
A
#
# COMPACT_ATOMS: atom_id res chain seq x y z
N MET A 1 75.08 -12.81 -26.01
CA MET A 1 74.92 -11.39 -26.40
C MET A 1 74.30 -10.64 -25.23
N LYS A 2 75.10 -9.81 -24.54
CA LYS A 2 74.69 -8.87 -23.48
C LYS A 2 75.44 -7.58 -23.75
N THR A 3 74.73 -6.45 -23.84
CA THR A 3 75.28 -5.12 -23.55
C THR A 3 74.18 -4.25 -22.96
N TRP A 4 74.54 -3.56 -21.88
CA TRP A 4 73.77 -2.59 -21.11
C TRP A 4 74.19 -1.16 -21.50
N ARG A 5 73.24 -0.20 -21.45
CA ARG A 5 73.35 1.27 -21.24
C ARG A 5 71.98 1.86 -21.62
N THR A 6 71.16 2.50 -20.79
CA THR A 6 71.33 3.60 -19.81
C THR A 6 71.81 4.92 -20.42
N THR A 7 70.87 5.86 -20.63
CA THR A 7 70.99 7.33 -20.49
C THR A 7 69.59 7.85 -20.09
N MET A 8 69.41 8.35 -18.85
CA MET A 8 69.41 9.78 -18.43
C MET A 8 68.24 10.56 -19.06
N ASN A 9 67.28 11.14 -18.32
CA ASN A 9 67.37 12.29 -17.39
C ASN A 9 66.22 12.22 -16.36
N SER A 10 66.44 12.28 -15.04
CA SER A 10 66.79 13.44 -14.20
C SER A 10 65.66 14.47 -13.99
N THR A 11 65.26 14.56 -12.72
CA THR A 11 64.74 15.71 -11.95
C THR A 11 63.40 16.35 -12.29
N ALA A 12 62.39 16.03 -11.47
CA ALA A 12 61.55 17.05 -10.83
C ALA A 12 61.16 16.58 -9.43
N ASN A 13 61.68 17.30 -8.45
CA ASN A 13 61.30 17.22 -7.05
C ASN A 13 59.85 17.70 -6.85
N SER A 14 59.33 17.36 -5.68
CA SER A 14 58.53 18.24 -4.82
C SER A 14 57.03 18.00 -4.77
N THR A 15 56.55 18.04 -3.53
CA THR A 15 55.15 18.16 -3.07
C THR A 15 54.29 16.94 -3.40
N GLY A 16 53.95 16.11 -2.42
CA GLY A 16 52.95 16.47 -1.42
C GLY A 16 51.61 15.86 -1.86
N TYR A 17 50.81 15.41 -0.89
CA TYR A 17 49.51 14.74 -1.03
C TYR A 17 49.52 13.21 -0.93
N MET A 18 49.29 12.80 0.32
CA MET A 18 48.82 11.52 0.81
C MET A 18 47.68 10.92 -0.04
N PRO A 19 47.50 9.58 -0.03
CA PRO A 19 46.32 8.93 -0.58
C PRO A 19 45.08 9.22 0.28
N ASN A 20 44.53 10.43 0.18
CA ASN A 20 43.27 10.84 0.82
C ASN A 20 42.05 10.42 -0.02
N PHE A 21 42.12 9.23 -0.64
CA PHE A 21 41.05 8.67 -1.46
C PHE A 21 40.34 7.53 -0.72
N CYS A 22 40.03 7.68 0.57
CA CYS A 22 39.32 6.58 1.26
C CYS A 22 38.64 6.94 2.59
N ILE A 23 38.23 8.20 2.80
CA ILE A 23 37.41 8.53 3.98
C ILE A 23 36.14 9.28 3.60
N PHE A 24 36.18 10.25 2.68
CA PHE A 24 34.97 10.98 2.30
C PHE A 24 33.94 10.09 1.61
N GLU A 25 34.35 9.27 0.63
CA GLU A 25 33.44 8.33 -0.06
C GLU A 25 32.96 7.19 0.85
N GLN A 26 33.83 6.68 1.75
CA GLN A 26 33.41 5.70 2.76
C GLN A 26 32.40 6.29 3.75
N ILE A 27 32.59 7.54 4.17
CA ILE A 27 31.66 8.28 5.03
C ILE A 27 30.33 8.51 4.30
N GLN A 28 30.34 8.91 3.01
CA GLN A 28 29.12 9.05 2.20
C GLN A 28 28.35 7.72 2.05
N MET A 29 29.07 6.60 1.91
CA MET A 29 28.46 5.26 1.82
C MET A 29 27.87 4.80 3.16
N ILE A 30 28.53 5.10 4.28
CA ILE A 30 28.02 4.82 5.63
C ILE A 30 26.78 5.69 5.94
N TYR A 31 26.79 6.99 5.61
CA TYR A 31 25.62 7.85 5.81
C TYR A 31 24.41 7.41 4.98
N LYS A 32 24.59 7.01 3.71
CA LYS A 32 23.50 6.47 2.88
C LYS A 32 22.93 5.17 3.45
N ASN A 33 23.77 4.27 3.96
CA ASN A 33 23.32 3.01 4.59
C ASN A 33 22.67 3.23 5.96
N LEU A 34 23.13 4.22 6.74
CA LEU A 34 22.50 4.63 8.00
C LEU A 34 21.14 5.30 7.75
N LEU A 35 21.02 6.14 6.73
CA LEU A 35 19.75 6.72 6.28
C LEU A 35 18.78 5.66 5.72
N ASN A 36 19.29 4.63 5.05
CA ASN A 36 18.48 3.53 4.50
C ASN A 36 18.01 2.53 5.58
N THR A 37 18.82 2.23 6.58
CA THR A 37 18.39 1.43 7.74
C THR A 37 17.40 2.21 8.62
N HIS A 38 17.59 3.53 8.75
CA HIS A 38 16.56 4.41 9.32
C HIS A 38 15.32 4.51 8.46
N ALA A 39 15.38 4.40 7.12
CA ALA A 39 14.19 4.43 6.26
C ALA A 39 13.33 3.15 6.40
N LEU A 40 13.97 1.99 6.63
CA LEU A 40 13.30 0.72 6.87
C LEU A 40 12.75 0.61 8.30
N LEU A 41 13.46 1.10 9.30
CA LEU A 41 12.96 1.20 10.68
C LEU A 41 11.93 2.33 10.85
N ARG A 42 12.08 3.46 10.12
CA ARG A 42 11.04 4.51 10.00
C ARG A 42 9.78 3.96 9.37
N ARG A 43 9.85 3.12 8.34
CA ARG A 43 8.65 2.54 7.71
C ARG A 43 7.77 1.76 8.71
N HIS A 44 8.35 1.19 9.76
CA HIS A 44 7.60 0.46 10.80
C HIS A 44 7.26 1.31 12.04
N LEU A 45 8.08 2.32 12.37
CA LEU A 45 7.84 3.24 13.50
C LEU A 45 6.99 4.48 13.13
N ILE A 46 6.86 4.84 11.84
CA ILE A 46 6.08 6.02 11.40
C ILE A 46 4.57 5.75 11.34
N MET A 47 4.16 4.47 11.31
CA MET A 47 2.75 4.09 11.12
C MET A 47 2.00 3.79 12.43
N SER A 48 2.45 4.39 13.54
CA SER A 48 1.72 4.35 14.81
C SER A 48 1.22 5.75 15.14
N ILE A 49 -0.08 5.86 15.36
CA ILE A 49 -0.73 7.08 15.86
C ILE A 49 -0.08 7.49 17.19
N ASP A 50 0.48 8.70 17.23
CA ASP A 50 0.99 9.29 18.47
C ASP A 50 -0.17 9.93 19.27
N LEU A 51 -0.40 9.39 20.46
CA LEU A 51 -1.47 9.80 21.37
C LEU A 51 -1.32 11.25 21.88
N LYS A 52 -0.11 11.81 21.86
CA LYS A 52 0.16 13.14 22.43
C LYS A 52 -0.02 14.27 21.43
N THR A 53 0.23 14.00 20.16
CA THR A 53 0.28 15.02 19.10
C THR A 53 -0.95 14.98 18.20
N GLU A 54 -1.49 13.78 17.93
CA GLU A 54 -2.58 13.61 16.97
C GLU A 54 -3.97 13.69 17.62
N LYS A 55 -4.96 14.15 16.85
CA LYS A 55 -6.33 14.28 17.34
C LYS A 55 -7.12 12.98 17.14
N LEU A 56 -7.22 12.19 18.20
CA LEU A 56 -7.99 10.94 18.20
C LEU A 56 -9.49 11.17 18.09
N ILE A 57 -10.10 10.44 17.16
CA ILE A 57 -11.54 10.40 16.91
C ILE A 57 -12.00 8.95 16.73
N THR A 58 -13.23 8.68 17.16
CA THR A 58 -13.88 7.38 16.91
C THR A 58 -14.23 7.24 15.43
N LEU A 59 -14.40 6.01 14.94
CA LEU A 59 -14.84 5.78 13.55
C LEU A 59 -16.17 6.47 13.24
N THR A 60 -17.09 6.52 14.20
CA THR A 60 -18.38 7.24 14.06
C THR A 60 -18.22 8.75 13.95
N GLN A 61 -17.21 9.33 14.60
CA GLN A 61 -16.89 10.75 14.44
C GLN A 61 -16.19 11.01 13.11
N ALA A 62 -15.29 10.11 12.70
CA ALA A 62 -14.60 10.20 11.42
C ALA A 62 -15.58 10.26 10.23
N THR A 63 -16.68 9.49 10.26
CA THR A 63 -17.71 9.57 9.19
C THR A 63 -18.39 10.94 9.06
N LYS A 64 -18.35 11.78 10.10
CA LYS A 64 -18.92 13.14 10.09
C LYS A 64 -17.91 14.18 9.64
N VAL A 65 -16.62 13.94 9.88
CA VAL A 65 -15.52 14.84 9.50
C VAL A 65 -15.21 14.71 8.01
N LEU A 66 -15.31 13.49 7.47
CA LEU A 66 -15.03 13.23 6.07
C LEU A 66 -16.06 13.90 5.14
N PRO A 67 -15.62 14.31 3.93
CA PRO A 67 -16.53 14.87 2.93
C PRO A 67 -17.58 13.83 2.51
N GLN A 68 -18.71 14.34 2.04
CA GLN A 68 -19.76 13.50 1.46
C GLN A 68 -19.42 13.16 0.01
N VAL A 69 -19.66 11.91 -0.35
CA VAL A 69 -19.52 11.42 -1.74
C VAL A 69 -20.94 11.21 -2.27
N ASP A 70 -21.27 11.84 -3.38
CA ASP A 70 -22.62 11.80 -3.98
C ASP A 70 -23.74 12.20 -2.99
N GLY A 71 -23.46 13.21 -2.15
CA GLY A 71 -24.39 13.68 -1.12
C GLY A 71 -24.60 12.71 0.05
N LYS A 72 -23.82 11.63 0.13
CA LYS A 72 -23.90 10.62 1.19
C LYS A 72 -22.63 10.61 2.04
N ARG A 73 -22.81 10.45 3.35
CA ARG A 73 -21.69 10.23 4.28
C ARG A 73 -21.12 8.83 4.08
N ILE A 74 -19.81 8.71 4.26
CA ILE A 74 -19.13 7.42 4.23
C ILE A 74 -19.63 6.57 5.41
N HIS A 75 -20.05 5.34 5.13
CA HIS A 75 -20.55 4.44 6.17
C HIS A 75 -19.42 3.93 7.09
N ILE A 76 -19.72 3.74 8.38
CA ILE A 76 -18.75 3.30 9.38
C ILE A 76 -18.08 1.95 9.02
N SER A 77 -18.82 1.03 8.41
CA SER A 77 -18.29 -0.26 7.95
C SER A 77 -17.21 -0.12 6.88
N THR A 78 -17.24 0.97 6.10
CA THR A 78 -16.19 1.26 5.11
C THR A 78 -14.88 1.62 5.81
N LEU A 79 -14.93 2.51 6.80
CA LEU A 79 -13.74 2.86 7.59
C LEU A 79 -13.21 1.64 8.34
N TRP A 80 -14.09 0.84 8.96
CA TRP A 80 -13.69 -0.41 9.61
C TRP A 80 -12.98 -1.36 8.64
N ARG A 81 -13.47 -1.46 7.39
CA ARG A 81 -12.83 -2.24 6.33
C ARG A 81 -11.45 -1.68 5.98
N TRP A 82 -11.30 -0.36 5.86
CA TRP A 82 -10.00 0.27 5.62
C TRP A 82 -9.01 0.02 6.77
N CYS A 83 -9.45 0.00 8.02
CA CYS A 83 -8.61 -0.37 9.15
C CYS A 83 -8.16 -1.84 9.07
N LYS A 84 -9.09 -2.76 8.81
CA LYS A 84 -8.83 -4.21 8.90
C LYS A 84 -8.22 -4.82 7.63
N LYS A 85 -8.82 -4.54 6.48
CA LYS A 85 -8.44 -5.10 5.18
C LYS A 85 -7.63 -4.13 4.33
N GLY A 86 -7.72 -2.84 4.62
CA GLY A 86 -7.17 -1.80 3.76
C GLY A 86 -7.97 -1.59 2.47
N LEU A 87 -7.44 -0.70 1.66
CA LEU A 87 -7.85 -0.40 0.30
C LEU A 87 -6.60 -0.36 -0.56
N ARG A 88 -6.55 -1.19 -1.62
CA ARG A 88 -5.42 -1.25 -2.56
C ARG A 88 -4.06 -1.47 -1.87
N GLY A 89 -4.04 -2.28 -0.81
CA GLY A 89 -2.84 -2.59 -0.04
C GLY A 89 -2.43 -1.52 0.99
N ILE A 90 -3.16 -0.42 1.10
CA ILE A 90 -2.94 0.61 2.12
C ILE A 90 -4.01 0.46 3.20
N ASN A 91 -3.60 0.47 4.46
CA ASN A 91 -4.52 0.38 5.60
C ASN A 91 -4.65 1.73 6.29
N LEU A 92 -5.86 2.03 6.77
CA LEU A 92 -6.08 3.18 7.62
C LEU A 92 -5.53 2.88 9.01
N GLU A 93 -4.61 3.70 9.49
CA GLU A 93 -4.05 3.57 10.82
C GLU A 93 -5.14 3.72 11.89
N TYR A 94 -5.10 2.84 12.88
CA TYR A 94 -6.07 2.83 13.97
C TYR A 94 -5.45 2.30 15.24
N LEU A 95 -6.05 2.68 16.35
CA LEU A 95 -5.81 2.08 17.65
C LEU A 95 -7.10 1.54 18.24
N ARG A 96 -6.96 0.63 19.20
CA ARG A 96 -8.08 0.08 19.95
C ARG A 96 -8.02 0.61 21.38
N ALA A 97 -9.07 1.33 21.77
CA ALA A 97 -9.28 1.81 23.13
C ALA A 97 -10.47 1.04 23.73
N GLY A 98 -10.17 -0.04 24.45
CA GLY A 98 -11.18 -0.96 24.98
C GLY A 98 -11.99 -1.63 23.85
N SER A 99 -13.31 -1.43 23.87
CA SER A 99 -14.23 -1.97 22.86
C SER A 99 -14.30 -1.13 21.57
N LYS A 100 -13.75 0.09 21.58
CA LYS A 100 -13.85 1.03 20.45
C LYS A 100 -12.58 1.04 19.62
N ILE A 101 -12.76 1.24 18.32
CA ILE A 101 -11.68 1.52 17.38
C ILE A 101 -11.66 3.03 17.14
N MET A 102 -10.46 3.60 17.22
CA MET A 102 -10.21 5.03 17.04
C MET A 102 -9.13 5.22 15.98
N THR A 103 -9.20 6.34 15.28
CA THR A 103 -8.21 6.81 14.31
C THR A 103 -7.92 8.28 14.61
N SER A 104 -7.00 8.92 13.90
CA SER A 104 -6.79 10.38 14.00
C SER A 104 -7.08 11.07 12.66
N GLN A 105 -7.18 12.39 12.68
CA GLN A 105 -7.35 13.16 11.44
C GLN A 105 -6.10 13.09 10.57
N GLU A 106 -4.94 13.11 11.21
CA GLU A 106 -3.63 13.03 10.61
C GLU A 106 -3.42 11.65 9.95
N ALA A 107 -3.85 10.58 10.62
CA ALA A 107 -3.87 9.23 10.05
C ALA A 107 -4.75 9.12 8.80
N MET A 108 -5.91 9.77 8.79
CA MET A 108 -6.77 9.80 7.60
C MET A 108 -6.11 10.57 6.46
N GLN A 109 -5.46 11.70 6.73
CA GLN A 109 -4.73 12.46 5.73
C GLN A 109 -3.65 11.59 5.08
N ARG A 110 -2.78 10.94 5.89
CA ARG A 110 -1.75 10.02 5.41
C ARG A 110 -2.32 8.90 4.54
N PHE A 111 -3.46 8.34 4.93
CA PHE A 111 -4.14 7.29 4.19
C PHE A 111 -4.59 7.77 2.81
N PHE A 112 -5.22 8.94 2.70
CA PHE A 112 -5.67 9.48 1.42
C PHE A 112 -4.51 9.95 0.53
N ASP A 113 -3.47 10.54 1.11
CA ASP A 113 -2.27 10.94 0.37
C ASP A 113 -1.61 9.70 -0.25
N ALA A 114 -1.50 8.61 0.52
CA ALA A 114 -0.93 7.37 0.02
C ALA A 114 -1.81 6.74 -1.09
N LEU A 115 -3.14 6.81 -0.97
CA LEU A 115 -4.05 6.37 -2.05
C LEU A 115 -3.91 7.21 -3.31
N THR A 116 -3.81 8.53 -3.16
CA THR A 116 -3.63 9.48 -4.27
C THR A 116 -2.31 9.20 -4.98
N GLY A 117 -1.23 8.99 -4.22
CA GLY A 117 0.06 8.59 -4.78
C GLY A 117 0.02 7.25 -5.55
N LEU A 118 -0.84 6.30 -5.17
CA LEU A 118 -1.06 5.08 -5.96
C LEU A 118 -1.80 5.35 -7.27
N ASP A 119 -2.79 6.24 -7.24
CA ASP A 119 -3.54 6.63 -8.44
C ASP A 119 -2.62 7.35 -9.44
N GLU A 120 -1.80 8.29 -8.96
CA GLU A 120 -0.80 9.01 -9.76
C GLU A 120 0.28 8.08 -10.33
N ALA A 121 0.75 7.11 -9.55
CA ALA A 121 1.74 6.15 -10.01
C ALA A 121 1.20 5.16 -11.05
N GLY A 122 -0.11 5.15 -11.32
CA GLY A 122 -0.74 4.21 -12.26
C GLY A 122 -0.64 2.75 -11.83
N LEU A 123 -0.20 2.48 -10.60
CA LEU A 123 -0.04 1.14 -10.04
C LEU A 123 -1.40 0.61 -9.59
N GLN A 124 -2.30 0.37 -10.56
CA GLN A 124 -3.53 -0.35 -10.27
C GLN A 124 -3.17 -1.81 -9.96
N GLN A 125 -3.29 -2.20 -8.69
CA GLN A 125 -3.21 -3.60 -8.30
C GLN A 125 -4.42 -4.35 -8.90
N SER A 126 -4.26 -4.84 -10.12
CA SER A 126 -5.24 -5.67 -10.83
C SER A 126 -5.19 -7.11 -10.32
N ASN A 127 -5.55 -7.33 -9.05
CA ASN A 127 -5.74 -8.68 -8.49
C ASN A 127 -7.12 -8.86 -7.84
N TYR A 128 -8.09 -7.97 -8.11
CA TYR A 128 -9.49 -8.27 -7.82
C TYR A 128 -9.99 -9.32 -8.82
N ARG A 129 -9.76 -10.60 -8.51
CA ARG A 129 -10.63 -11.66 -9.02
C ARG A 129 -11.94 -11.54 -8.23
N PRO A 130 -13.09 -11.19 -8.84
CA PRO A 130 -14.35 -11.22 -8.12
C PRO A 130 -14.51 -12.61 -7.51
N ALA A 131 -14.71 -12.67 -6.20
CA ALA A 131 -14.64 -13.92 -5.42
C ALA A 131 -15.70 -14.97 -5.82
N CYS A 132 -16.66 -14.63 -6.68
CA CYS A 132 -17.62 -15.55 -7.25
C CYS A 132 -18.34 -14.83 -8.38
N MET A 133 -17.95 -15.04 -9.64
CA MET A 133 -19.00 -15.07 -10.65
C MET A 133 -19.81 -16.31 -10.31
N LYS A 134 -21.08 -16.15 -9.90
CA LYS A 134 -21.98 -17.30 -9.82
C LYS A 134 -21.84 -18.00 -11.16
N LYS A 135 -21.39 -19.25 -11.17
CA LYS A 135 -21.27 -20.00 -12.44
C LYS A 135 -22.64 -19.88 -13.11
N PRO A 136 -22.71 -19.43 -14.38
CA PRO A 136 -23.96 -19.44 -15.09
C PRO A 136 -24.56 -20.85 -14.97
N HIS A 137 -25.86 -20.92 -14.73
CA HIS A 137 -26.54 -22.20 -14.56
C HIS A 137 -26.23 -23.10 -15.76
N SER A 138 -25.88 -24.36 -15.50
CA SER A 138 -25.64 -25.30 -16.59
C SER A 138 -26.92 -25.43 -17.43
N GLU A 139 -26.78 -25.55 -18.75
CA GLU A 139 -27.91 -25.68 -19.67
C GLU A 139 -28.87 -26.80 -19.25
N LYS A 140 -28.34 -27.92 -18.73
CA LYS A 140 -29.16 -29.02 -18.18
C LYS A 140 -30.06 -28.59 -17.03
N SER A 141 -29.56 -27.71 -16.18
CA SER A 141 -30.28 -27.29 -14.99
C SER A 141 -31.32 -26.20 -15.31
N ARG A 142 -31.07 -25.38 -16.35
CA ARG A 142 -32.08 -24.51 -16.95
C ARG A 142 -33.23 -25.31 -17.57
N GLN A 143 -32.91 -26.39 -18.29
CA GLN A 143 -33.91 -27.29 -18.88
C GLN A 143 -34.78 -27.95 -17.80
N LEU A 144 -34.17 -28.45 -16.72
CA LEU A 144 -34.90 -29.04 -15.59
C LEU A 144 -35.86 -28.03 -14.93
N GLU A 145 -35.45 -26.77 -14.78
CA GLU A 145 -36.31 -25.71 -14.23
C GLU A 145 -37.49 -25.40 -15.16
N VAL A 146 -37.26 -25.31 -16.47
CA VAL A 146 -38.33 -25.15 -17.47
C VAL A 146 -39.29 -26.33 -17.42
N GLU A 147 -38.78 -27.55 -17.33
CA GLU A 147 -39.60 -28.76 -17.26
C GLU A 147 -40.43 -28.80 -15.98
N ASN A 148 -39.82 -28.46 -14.83
CA ASN A 148 -40.52 -28.37 -13.55
C ASN A 148 -41.61 -27.29 -13.58
N ALA A 149 -41.34 -26.13 -14.18
CA ALA A 149 -42.34 -25.07 -14.36
C ALA A 149 -43.50 -25.55 -15.25
N ASN A 150 -43.21 -26.22 -16.38
CA ASN A 150 -44.23 -26.76 -17.26
C ASN A 150 -45.09 -27.80 -16.55
N LYS A 151 -44.49 -28.70 -15.76
CA LYS A 151 -45.23 -29.68 -14.94
C LYS A 151 -46.21 -29.01 -13.97
N ILE A 152 -45.80 -27.91 -13.35
CA ILE A 152 -46.67 -27.13 -12.44
C ILE A 152 -47.85 -26.54 -13.22
N LEU A 153 -47.61 -25.98 -14.42
CA LEU A 153 -48.66 -25.38 -15.25
C LEU A 153 -49.67 -26.41 -15.76
N VAL A 154 -49.19 -27.60 -16.15
CA VAL A 154 -50.04 -28.73 -16.56
C VAL A 154 -50.86 -29.24 -15.38
N ASN A 155 -50.26 -29.39 -14.20
CA ASN A 155 -50.97 -29.82 -12.99
C ASN A 155 -52.05 -28.78 -12.57
N ALA A 156 -51.75 -27.50 -12.75
CA ALA A 156 -52.70 -26.40 -12.55
C ALA A 156 -53.74 -26.26 -13.68
N LYS A 157 -53.67 -27.10 -14.73
CA LYS A 157 -54.54 -27.09 -15.92
C LYS A 157 -54.59 -25.75 -16.66
N ILE A 158 -53.49 -24.98 -16.59
CA ILE A 158 -53.36 -23.70 -17.29
C ILE A 158 -52.97 -23.93 -18.76
N ILE A 159 -52.19 -24.98 -18.99
CA ILE A 159 -51.73 -25.43 -20.30
C ILE A 159 -52.14 -26.91 -20.43
N GLN A 160 -52.57 -27.32 -21.63
CA GLN A 160 -52.99 -28.69 -21.95
C GLN A 160 -51.83 -29.52 -22.49
#